data_AF-A0A1B6LUP5-F1
#
_entry.id   AF-A0A1B6LUP5-F1
#
_cell.length_a   1.000
_cell.length_b   1.000
_cell.length_c   1.000
_cell.angle_alpha   90.00
_cell.angle_beta   90.00
_cell.angle_gamma   90.00
#
_symmetry.space_group_name_H-M   'P 1'
#
loop_
_entity.id
_entity.type
_entity.pdbx_description
1 polymer ?
#
loop_
_entity_poly.entity_id
_entity_poly.type
_entity_poly.pdbx_seq_one_letter_code
_entity_poly.pdbx_strand_id
1 'polypeptide(L)'
;LAGVSETIRKRIVKEGGITRIESYMFEEHLMLRRAATQCMTNMILSPDVIKMYEGKNDKTKFIFLLCSEEDEDTAQAAAGALAMLTSVSKKCCKKLFDVSSWLEIFQELLANPNFEMQHRGIIILLNAIQSGKECAEKVMSTNLMELLMALSLLNEEGKEKIKSYAEECLKAAESWKVIKKPEEGEDLTDEEEE
;
A
#
# COMPACT_ATOMS: atom_id res chain seq x y z
N LEU A 1 9.28 -22.25 5.50
CA LEU A 1 10.37 -22.09 6.50
C LEU A 1 10.46 -20.66 7.04
N ALA A 2 10.69 -19.64 6.19
CA ALA A 2 10.76 -18.24 6.63
C ALA A 2 9.45 -17.71 7.27
N GLY A 3 8.29 -18.22 6.85
CA GLY A 3 6.99 -17.80 7.39
C GLY A 3 6.72 -18.22 8.84
N VAL A 4 7.47 -19.19 9.39
CA VAL A 4 7.15 -19.80 10.69
C VAL A 4 8.13 -19.47 11.82
N SER A 5 9.29 -18.88 11.53
CA SER A 5 10.32 -18.65 12.57
C SER A 5 11.23 -17.45 12.27
N GLU A 6 11.29 -16.51 13.22
CA GLU A 6 12.25 -15.40 13.17
C GLU A 6 13.70 -15.89 13.22
N THR A 7 13.98 -16.97 13.96
CA THR A 7 15.32 -17.57 14.01
C THR A 7 15.79 -18.02 12.63
N ILE A 8 14.88 -18.59 11.83
CA ILE A 8 15.18 -18.99 10.44
C ILE A 8 15.42 -17.75 9.58
N ARG A 9 14.58 -16.71 9.69
CA ARG A 9 14.77 -15.48 8.92
C ARG A 9 16.11 -14.82 9.22
N LYS A 10 16.48 -14.69 10.50
CA LYS A 10 17.80 -14.16 10.90
C LYS A 10 18.96 -14.97 10.33
N ARG A 11 18.83 -16.30 10.27
CA ARG A 11 19.84 -17.15 9.65
C ARG A 11 19.97 -16.89 8.15
N ILE A 12 18.84 -16.79 7.42
CA ILE A 12 18.83 -16.44 6.00
C ILE A 12 19.51 -15.08 5.76
N VAL A 13 19.21 -14.07 6.60
CA VAL A 13 19.85 -12.75 6.53
C VAL A 13 21.37 -12.87 6.75
N LYS A 14 21.79 -13.58 7.81
CA LYS A 14 23.21 -13.76 8.15
C LYS A 14 24.00 -14.47 7.05
N GLU A 15 23.39 -15.40 6.33
CA GLU A 15 24.00 -16.14 5.23
C GLU A 15 23.94 -15.38 3.89
N GLY A 16 23.49 -14.11 3.87
CA GLY A 16 23.40 -13.30 2.66
C GLY A 16 22.27 -13.72 1.72
N GLY A 17 21.28 -14.45 2.22
CA GLY A 17 20.19 -15.02 1.42
C GLY A 17 19.25 -13.98 0.82
N ILE A 18 19.11 -12.80 1.44
CA ILE A 18 18.21 -11.73 0.95
C ILE A 18 18.56 -11.32 -0.47
N THR A 19 19.83 -11.02 -0.74
CA THR A 19 20.28 -10.58 -2.08
C THR A 19 20.04 -11.65 -3.15
N ARG A 20 20.16 -12.93 -2.78
CA ARG A 20 19.88 -14.05 -3.70
C ARG A 20 18.39 -14.22 -3.96
N ILE A 21 17.54 -14.04 -2.94
CA ILE A 21 16.10 -14.05 -3.14
C ILE A 21 15.70 -12.89 -4.06
N GLU A 22 16.24 -11.70 -3.82
CA GLU A 22 15.98 -10.53 -4.65
C GLU A 22 16.41 -10.73 -6.11
N SER A 23 17.58 -11.34 -6.37
CA SER A 23 17.98 -11.62 -7.76
C SER A 23 16.94 -12.46 -8.50
N TYR A 24 16.34 -13.46 -7.85
CA TYR A 24 15.27 -14.25 -8.44
C TYR A 24 13.96 -13.47 -8.65
N MET A 25 13.71 -12.42 -7.87
CA MET A 25 12.57 -11.53 -8.12
C MET A 25 12.75 -10.70 -9.40
N PHE A 26 13.99 -10.45 -9.85
CA PHE A 26 14.27 -9.75 -11.11
C PHE A 26 14.27 -10.66 -12.35
N GLU A 27 14.28 -11.98 -12.17
CA GLU A 27 14.28 -12.93 -13.29
C GLU A 27 12.97 -12.88 -14.07
N GLU A 28 13.02 -13.10 -15.39
CA GLU A 28 11.83 -13.19 -16.25
C GLU A 28 11.08 -14.51 -16.10
N HIS A 29 11.75 -15.54 -15.56
CA HIS A 29 11.12 -16.85 -15.40
C HIS A 29 10.02 -16.78 -14.33
N LEU A 30 8.77 -16.84 -14.79
CA LEU A 30 7.55 -16.69 -13.99
C LEU A 30 7.61 -17.44 -12.65
N MET A 31 7.90 -18.76 -12.66
CA MET A 31 7.93 -19.55 -11.42
C MET A 31 9.04 -19.14 -10.44
N LEU A 32 10.19 -18.65 -10.95
CA LEU A 32 11.29 -18.21 -10.10
C LEU A 32 10.94 -16.87 -9.44
N ARG A 33 10.43 -15.92 -10.22
CA ARG A 33 9.94 -14.63 -9.74
C ARG A 33 8.85 -14.80 -8.69
N ARG A 34 7.86 -15.65 -8.97
CA ARG A 34 6.76 -15.96 -8.06
C ARG A 34 7.26 -16.53 -6.74
N ALA A 35 8.07 -17.59 -6.79
CA ALA A 35 8.59 -18.24 -5.59
C ALA A 35 9.48 -17.31 -4.77
N ALA A 36 10.29 -16.48 -5.43
CA ALA A 36 11.15 -15.51 -4.77
C ALA A 36 10.35 -14.40 -4.09
N THR A 37 9.32 -13.89 -4.76
CA THR A 37 8.43 -12.86 -4.20
C THR A 37 7.67 -13.40 -2.98
N GLN A 38 7.10 -14.60 -3.07
CA GLN A 38 6.46 -15.28 -1.93
C GLN A 38 7.42 -15.53 -0.76
N CYS A 39 8.68 -15.90 -1.07
CA CYS A 39 9.72 -16.02 -0.04
C CYS A 39 10.00 -14.67 0.62
N MET A 40 10.14 -13.61 -0.18
CA MET A 40 10.38 -12.26 0.31
C MET A 40 9.24 -11.73 1.17
N THR A 41 7.97 -12.00 0.82
CA THR A 41 6.80 -11.68 1.64
C THR A 41 6.96 -12.19 3.08
N ASN A 42 7.46 -13.42 3.23
CA ASN A 42 7.75 -13.98 4.55
C ASN A 42 8.98 -13.34 5.23
N MET A 43 9.99 -12.94 4.45
CA MET A 43 11.21 -12.31 4.97
C MET A 43 10.96 -10.89 5.51
N ILE A 44 10.00 -10.14 4.96
CA ILE A 44 9.63 -8.79 5.44
C ILE A 44 9.20 -8.77 6.91
N LEU A 45 8.75 -9.91 7.45
CA LEU A 45 8.44 -10.03 8.89
C LEU A 45 9.67 -9.83 9.79
N SER A 46 10.89 -9.93 9.26
CA SER A 46 12.11 -9.70 10.05
C SER A 46 12.47 -8.20 10.08
N PRO A 47 12.70 -7.62 11.28
CA PRO A 47 13.15 -6.23 11.41
C PRO A 47 14.45 -5.92 10.66
N ASP A 48 15.34 -6.90 10.51
CA ASP A 48 16.60 -6.71 9.80
C ASP A 48 16.36 -6.52 8.29
N VAL A 49 15.38 -7.24 7.73
CA VAL A 49 14.97 -7.08 6.33
C VAL A 49 14.26 -5.74 6.13
N ILE A 50 13.37 -5.33 7.04
CA ILE A 50 12.74 -4.01 6.98
C ILE A 50 13.80 -2.89 6.92
N LYS A 51 14.84 -2.95 7.76
CA LYS A 51 15.95 -1.98 7.71
C LYS A 51 16.68 -1.96 6.37
N MET A 52 16.84 -3.12 5.70
CA MET A 52 17.43 -3.17 4.36
C MET A 52 16.55 -2.43 3.33
N TYR A 53 15.23 -2.55 3.44
CA TYR A 53 14.26 -1.86 2.58
C TYR A 53 14.17 -0.36 2.88
N GLU A 54 14.45 0.07 4.11
CA GLU A 54 14.54 1.50 4.45
C GLU A 54 15.78 2.20 3.84
N GLY A 55 16.83 1.45 3.51
CA GLY A 55 18.11 2.00 3.03
C GLY A 55 17.99 2.77 1.70
N LYS A 56 19.05 3.48 1.29
CA LYS A 56 19.05 4.22 0.01
C LYS A 56 19.18 3.25 -1.18
N ASN A 57 18.05 2.69 -1.60
CA ASN A 57 17.91 1.72 -2.69
C ASN A 57 16.45 1.69 -3.18
N ASP A 58 16.22 0.97 -4.29
CA ASP A 58 14.93 0.85 -4.95
C ASP A 58 14.13 -0.41 -4.56
N LYS A 59 14.48 -1.09 -3.47
CA LYS A 59 13.84 -2.36 -3.07
C LYS A 59 12.33 -2.21 -2.83
N THR A 60 11.93 -1.17 -2.11
CA THR A 60 10.51 -0.84 -1.87
C THR A 60 9.79 -0.50 -3.18
N LYS A 61 10.44 0.28 -4.05
CA LYS A 61 9.90 0.68 -5.34
C LYS A 61 9.65 -0.53 -6.24
N PHE A 62 10.59 -1.48 -6.22
CA PHE A 62 10.47 -2.70 -6.99
C PHE A 62 9.32 -3.60 -6.52
N ILE A 63 9.16 -3.82 -5.20
CA ILE A 63 7.96 -4.53 -4.69
C ILE A 63 6.67 -3.82 -5.09
N PHE A 64 6.67 -2.49 -5.09
CA PHE A 64 5.49 -1.72 -5.50
C PHE A 64 5.15 -1.92 -6.98
N LEU A 65 6.15 -1.92 -7.87
CA LEU A 65 5.96 -2.29 -9.28
C LEU A 65 5.40 -3.71 -9.43
N LEU A 66 5.91 -4.66 -8.63
CA LEU A 66 5.43 -6.04 -8.67
C LEU A 66 3.94 -6.20 -8.29
N CYS A 67 3.33 -5.20 -7.64
CA CYS A 67 1.89 -5.23 -7.33
C CYS A 67 1.00 -5.12 -8.57
N SER A 68 1.55 -4.68 -9.71
CA SER A 68 0.86 -4.55 -10.99
C SER A 68 1.37 -5.56 -12.04
N GLU A 69 2.00 -6.65 -11.61
CA GLU A 69 2.42 -7.72 -12.53
C GLU A 69 1.23 -8.54 -13.03
N GLU A 70 1.33 -9.05 -14.27
CA GLU A 70 0.31 -9.91 -14.88
C GLU A 70 0.13 -11.24 -14.12
N ASP A 71 1.21 -11.75 -13.51
CA ASP A 71 1.15 -12.96 -12.70
C ASP A 71 0.48 -12.67 -11.35
N GLU A 72 -0.83 -13.00 -11.24
CA GLU A 72 -1.65 -12.71 -10.06
C GLU A 72 -1.02 -13.20 -8.75
N ASP A 73 -0.42 -14.39 -8.74
CA ASP A 73 0.25 -14.94 -7.55
C ASP A 73 1.47 -14.10 -7.12
N THR A 74 2.23 -13.58 -8.08
CA THR A 74 3.36 -12.67 -7.83
C THR A 74 2.84 -11.34 -7.31
N ALA A 75 1.84 -10.77 -7.97
CA ALA A 75 1.23 -9.50 -7.58
C ALA A 75 0.62 -9.57 -6.17
N GLN A 76 -0.08 -10.65 -5.86
CA GLN A 76 -0.68 -10.87 -4.54
C GLN A 76 0.39 -11.03 -3.45
N ALA A 77 1.48 -11.75 -3.73
CA ALA A 77 2.61 -11.87 -2.82
C ALA A 77 3.29 -10.52 -2.57
N ALA A 78 3.50 -9.73 -3.62
CA ALA A 78 4.09 -8.39 -3.55
C ALA A 78 3.20 -7.43 -2.74
N ALA A 79 1.90 -7.38 -3.01
CA ALA A 79 0.95 -6.56 -2.25
C ALA A 79 0.90 -6.95 -0.78
N GLY A 80 0.95 -8.25 -0.46
CA GLY A 80 1.04 -8.73 0.91
C GLY A 80 2.32 -8.27 1.61
N ALA A 81 3.45 -8.37 0.92
CA ALA A 81 4.74 -7.91 1.42
C ALA A 81 4.73 -6.39 1.68
N LEU A 82 4.18 -5.62 0.73
CA LEU A 82 4.12 -4.17 0.80
C LEU A 82 3.17 -3.65 1.88
N ALA A 83 2.02 -4.29 2.07
CA ALA A 83 1.09 -3.97 3.15
C ALA A 83 1.74 -4.14 4.54
N MET A 84 2.52 -5.21 4.73
CA MET A 84 3.30 -5.42 5.96
C MET A 84 4.45 -4.43 6.10
N LEU A 85 5.14 -4.09 5.01
CA LEU A 85 6.27 -3.15 5.06
C LEU A 85 5.84 -1.72 5.38
N THR A 86 4.74 -1.27 4.76
CA THR A 86 4.22 0.09 4.93
C THR A 86 3.57 0.31 6.29
N SER A 87 3.01 -0.73 6.91
CA SER A 87 2.42 -0.60 8.25
C SER A 87 3.44 -0.30 9.35
N VAL A 88 4.73 -0.62 9.12
CA VAL A 88 5.81 -0.45 10.11
C VAL A 88 6.86 0.59 9.70
N SER A 89 6.95 0.97 8.42
CA SER A 89 7.99 1.89 7.94
C SER A 89 7.44 3.06 7.14
N LYS A 90 7.38 4.23 7.81
CA LYS A 90 7.07 5.52 7.16
C LYS A 90 8.06 5.88 6.05
N LYS A 91 9.32 5.46 6.15
CA LYS A 91 10.32 5.69 5.09
C LYS A 91 9.95 4.92 3.83
N CYS A 92 9.53 3.67 3.97
CA CYS A 92 9.06 2.86 2.85
C CYS A 92 7.77 3.44 2.24
N CYS A 93 6.84 3.98 3.04
CA CYS A 93 5.66 4.68 2.53
C CYS A 93 6.03 5.84 1.59
N LYS A 94 7.02 6.66 1.99
CA LYS A 94 7.47 7.80 1.17
C LYS A 94 8.03 7.37 -0.18
N LYS A 95 8.77 6.26 -0.21
CA LYS A 95 9.38 5.73 -1.43
C LYS A 95 8.37 5.29 -2.49
N LEU A 96 7.12 5.00 -2.12
CA LEU A 96 6.08 4.64 -3.10
C LEU A 96 5.87 5.76 -4.12
N PHE A 97 5.92 7.02 -3.66
CA PHE A 97 5.73 8.20 -4.49
C PHE A 97 6.97 8.58 -5.32
N ASP A 98 8.08 7.86 -5.19
CA ASP A 98 9.25 7.99 -6.05
C ASP A 98 9.16 7.10 -7.30
N VAL A 99 8.13 6.26 -7.40
CA VAL A 99 7.83 5.44 -8.59
C VAL A 99 7.03 6.30 -9.56
N SER A 100 7.42 6.36 -10.82
CA SER A 100 6.75 7.21 -11.81
C SER A 100 5.28 6.85 -12.02
N SER A 101 4.96 5.55 -11.97
CA SER A 101 3.60 5.00 -12.15
C SER A 101 2.84 4.78 -10.85
N TRP A 102 3.21 5.49 -9.77
CA TRP A 102 2.62 5.25 -8.44
C TRP A 102 1.10 5.41 -8.43
N LEU A 103 0.58 6.36 -9.21
CA LEU A 103 -0.83 6.68 -9.28
C LEU A 103 -1.61 5.55 -9.96
N GLU A 104 -1.13 5.09 -11.11
CA GLU A 104 -1.71 4.00 -11.89
C GLU A 104 -1.74 2.71 -11.07
N ILE A 105 -0.65 2.38 -10.36
CA ILE A 105 -0.59 1.19 -9.50
C ILE A 105 -1.67 1.26 -8.41
N PHE A 106 -1.85 2.42 -7.75
CA PHE A 106 -2.92 2.54 -6.74
C PHE A 106 -4.32 2.48 -7.34
N GLN A 107 -4.54 3.05 -8.53
CA GLN A 107 -5.82 2.95 -9.23
C GLN A 107 -6.15 1.48 -9.55
N GLU A 108 -5.20 0.73 -10.10
CA GLU A 108 -5.35 -0.70 -10.39
C GLU A 108 -5.61 -1.52 -9.13
N LEU A 109 -4.88 -1.25 -8.05
CA LEU A 109 -5.08 -1.90 -6.76
C LEU A 109 -6.47 -1.63 -6.19
N LEU A 110 -6.92 -0.36 -6.18
CA LEU A 110 -8.21 0.02 -5.59
C LEU A 110 -9.41 -0.35 -6.45
N ALA A 111 -9.24 -0.49 -7.77
CA ALA A 111 -10.27 -0.95 -8.70
C ALA A 111 -10.21 -2.47 -8.95
N ASN A 112 -9.33 -3.20 -8.25
CA ASN A 112 -9.10 -4.60 -8.53
C ASN A 112 -10.37 -5.45 -8.25
N PRO A 113 -10.80 -6.32 -9.17
CA PRO A 113 -11.96 -7.18 -8.95
C PRO A 113 -11.71 -8.24 -7.86
N ASN A 114 -10.45 -8.66 -7.66
CA ASN A 114 -10.08 -9.55 -6.58
C ASN A 114 -10.16 -8.80 -5.24
N PHE A 115 -11.08 -9.22 -4.37
CA PHE A 115 -11.30 -8.61 -3.06
C PHE A 115 -10.03 -8.55 -2.21
N GLU A 116 -9.23 -9.61 -2.18
CA GLU A 116 -8.03 -9.61 -1.34
C GLU A 116 -6.97 -8.64 -1.85
N MET A 117 -6.85 -8.51 -3.18
CA MET A 117 -5.95 -7.54 -3.79
C MET A 117 -6.40 -6.11 -3.50
N GLN A 118 -7.70 -5.83 -3.67
CA GLN A 118 -8.30 -4.53 -3.34
C GLN A 118 -8.11 -4.17 -1.86
N HIS A 119 -8.34 -5.14 -0.98
CA HIS A 119 -8.14 -4.99 0.45
C HIS A 119 -6.67 -4.68 0.80
N ARG A 120 -5.71 -5.38 0.20
CA ARG A 120 -4.28 -5.07 0.41
C ARG A 120 -3.93 -3.69 -0.15
N GLY A 121 -4.45 -3.35 -1.32
CA GLY A 121 -4.29 -2.04 -1.96
C GLY A 121 -4.71 -0.88 -1.07
N ILE A 122 -5.92 -0.94 -0.50
CA ILE A 122 -6.43 0.14 0.36
C ILE A 122 -5.66 0.25 1.67
N ILE A 123 -5.18 -0.87 2.23
CA ILE A 123 -4.29 -0.86 3.40
C ILE A 123 -2.95 -0.19 3.10
N ILE A 124 -2.33 -0.48 1.94
CA ILE A 124 -1.08 0.17 1.53
C ILE A 124 -1.29 1.68 1.40
N LEU A 125 -2.39 2.11 0.78
CA LEU A 125 -2.71 3.52 0.63
C LEU A 125 -2.98 4.21 1.98
N LEU A 126 -3.74 3.56 2.87
CA LEU A 126 -3.99 4.05 4.24
C LEU A 126 -2.69 4.25 5.00
N ASN A 127 -1.81 3.25 5.00
CA ASN A 127 -0.49 3.34 5.64
C ASN A 127 0.35 4.49 5.04
N ALA A 128 0.25 4.71 3.72
CA ALA A 128 0.93 5.82 3.06
C ALA A 128 0.40 7.18 3.50
N ILE A 129 -0.93 7.37 3.55
CA ILE A 129 -1.57 8.61 4.04
C ILE A 129 -1.20 8.86 5.51
N GLN A 130 -1.25 7.83 6.37
CA GLN A 130 -0.92 7.93 7.79
C GLN A 130 0.59 8.17 8.03
N SER A 131 1.45 7.91 7.04
CA SER A 131 2.89 8.08 7.20
C SER A 131 3.31 9.55 7.35
N GLY A 132 2.51 10.50 6.82
CA GLY A 132 2.74 11.92 6.99
C GLY A 132 1.93 12.80 6.04
N LYS A 133 1.82 14.08 6.40
CA LYS A 133 1.05 15.09 5.65
C LYS A 133 1.43 15.18 4.17
N GLU A 134 2.71 15.16 3.82
CA GLU A 134 3.17 15.22 2.43
C GLU A 134 2.61 14.07 1.58
N CYS A 135 2.58 12.85 2.12
CA CYS A 135 2.00 11.70 1.43
C CYS A 135 0.49 11.85 1.28
N ALA A 136 -0.19 12.32 2.33
CA ALA A 136 -1.61 12.60 2.29
C ALA A 136 -1.95 13.66 1.23
N GLU A 137 -1.20 14.76 1.14
CA GLU A 137 -1.37 15.80 0.11
C GLU A 137 -1.23 15.23 -1.30
N LYS A 138 -0.19 14.43 -1.57
CA LYS A 138 0.01 13.78 -2.88
C LYS A 138 -1.17 12.90 -3.28
N VAL A 139 -1.71 12.12 -2.34
CA VAL A 139 -2.87 11.25 -2.63
C VAL A 139 -4.12 12.09 -2.89
N MET A 140 -4.41 13.04 -2.02
CA MET A 140 -5.65 13.83 -2.07
C MET A 140 -5.67 14.84 -3.22
N SER A 141 -4.52 15.20 -3.79
CA SER A 141 -4.44 16.03 -4.99
C SER A 141 -4.69 15.28 -6.31
N THR A 142 -5.13 14.02 -6.25
CA THR A 142 -5.38 13.18 -7.44
C THR A 142 -6.80 12.61 -7.42
N ASN A 143 -7.19 11.94 -8.50
CA ASN A 143 -8.46 11.21 -8.60
C ASN A 143 -8.57 10.01 -7.61
N LEU A 144 -7.52 9.67 -6.87
CA LEU A 144 -7.62 8.73 -5.75
C LEU A 144 -8.57 9.23 -4.65
N MET A 145 -8.71 10.55 -4.48
CA MET A 145 -9.67 11.12 -3.52
C MET A 145 -11.12 10.77 -3.90
N GLU A 146 -11.48 10.97 -5.16
CA GLU A 146 -12.81 10.62 -5.70
C GLU A 146 -13.06 9.11 -5.60
N LEU A 147 -12.04 8.30 -5.90
CA LEU A 147 -12.11 6.85 -5.76
C LEU A 147 -12.34 6.43 -4.30
N LEU A 148 -11.63 7.04 -3.34
CA LEU A 148 -11.85 6.81 -1.91
C LEU A 148 -13.25 7.21 -1.46
N MET A 149 -13.78 8.34 -1.95
CA MET A 149 -15.16 8.74 -1.68
C MET A 149 -16.15 7.70 -2.21
N ALA A 150 -16.00 7.27 -3.46
CA ALA A 150 -16.84 6.23 -4.05
C ALA A 150 -16.78 4.92 -3.24
N LEU A 151 -15.58 4.47 -2.86
CA LEU A 151 -15.39 3.27 -2.03
C LEU A 151 -16.03 3.42 -0.63
N SER A 152 -16.00 4.62 -0.05
CA SER A 152 -16.63 4.90 1.25
C SER A 152 -18.16 4.91 1.20
N LEU A 153 -18.75 5.02 0.01
CA LEU A 153 -20.20 4.99 -0.21
C LEU A 153 -20.70 3.62 -0.68
N LEU A 154 -19.81 2.63 -0.82
CA LEU A 154 -20.19 1.27 -1.21
C LEU A 154 -21.22 0.69 -0.23
N ASN A 155 -22.27 0.11 -0.80
CA ASN A 155 -23.32 -0.63 -0.10
C ASN A 155 -23.46 -2.02 -0.73
N GLU A 156 -22.34 -2.69 -0.94
CA GLU A 156 -22.25 -4.05 -1.45
C GLU A 156 -21.91 -5.02 -0.31
N GLU A 157 -22.67 -6.13 -0.23
CA GLU A 157 -22.42 -7.19 0.75
C GLU A 157 -21.03 -7.79 0.53
N GLY A 158 -20.24 -7.90 1.60
CA GLY A 158 -18.87 -8.42 1.57
C GLY A 158 -17.79 -7.37 1.28
N LYS A 159 -18.16 -6.10 1.04
CA LYS A 159 -17.21 -4.98 0.83
C LYS A 159 -17.09 -4.05 2.05
N GLU A 160 -17.64 -4.43 3.20
CA GLU A 160 -17.70 -3.59 4.41
C GLU A 160 -16.31 -3.18 4.90
N LYS A 161 -15.32 -4.08 4.79
CA LYS A 161 -13.93 -3.77 5.14
C LYS A 161 -13.33 -2.71 4.21
N ILE A 162 -13.58 -2.82 2.90
CA ILE A 162 -13.08 -1.84 1.92
C ILE A 162 -13.67 -0.47 2.23
N LYS A 163 -14.98 -0.42 2.48
CA LYS A 163 -15.67 0.81 2.90
C LYS A 163 -15.04 1.41 4.16
N SER A 164 -14.85 0.61 5.21
CA SER A 164 -14.23 1.06 6.47
C SER A 164 -12.85 1.66 6.23
N TYR A 165 -11.98 0.99 5.46
CA TYR A 165 -10.63 1.51 5.20
C TYR A 165 -10.63 2.74 4.30
N ALA A 166 -11.61 2.87 3.38
CA ALA A 166 -11.78 4.09 2.58
C ALA A 166 -12.15 5.28 3.47
N GLU A 167 -13.09 5.09 4.39
CA GLU A 167 -13.43 6.11 5.39
C GLU A 167 -12.22 6.45 6.29
N GLU A 168 -11.43 5.47 6.70
CA GLU A 168 -10.20 5.69 7.47
C GLU A 168 -9.15 6.49 6.69
N CYS A 169 -9.04 6.29 5.37
CA CYS A 169 -8.14 7.08 4.52
C CYS A 169 -8.57 8.56 4.51
N LEU A 170 -9.87 8.82 4.35
CA LEU A 170 -10.42 10.18 4.36
C LEU A 170 -10.26 10.83 5.74
N LYS A 171 -10.58 10.11 6.82
CA LYS A 171 -10.36 10.57 8.21
C LYS A 171 -8.88 10.87 8.49
N ALA A 172 -7.96 10.04 7.98
CA ALA A 172 -6.53 10.29 8.13
C ALA A 172 -6.12 11.58 7.42
N ALA A 173 -6.60 11.83 6.20
CA ALA A 173 -6.33 13.08 5.48
C ALA A 173 -6.94 14.32 6.16
N GLU A 174 -8.13 14.20 6.74
CA GLU A 174 -8.75 15.25 7.57
C GLU A 174 -7.88 15.55 8.80
N SER A 175 -7.34 14.53 9.47
CA SER A 175 -6.44 14.72 10.62
C SER A 175 -5.15 15.46 10.26
N TRP A 176 -4.70 15.35 9.01
CA TRP A 176 -3.59 16.12 8.46
C TRP A 176 -3.99 17.53 7.97
N LYS A 177 -5.29 17.88 8.04
CA LYS A 177 -5.89 19.11 7.52
C LYS A 177 -5.67 19.29 6.01
N VAL A 178 -5.60 18.17 5.29
CA VAL A 178 -5.46 18.16 3.81
C VAL A 178 -6.83 18.30 3.14
N ILE A 179 -7.86 17.75 3.77
CA ILE A 179 -9.25 17.87 3.33
C ILE A 179 -10.12 18.39 4.49
N LYS A 180 -11.30 18.89 4.16
CA LYS A 180 -12.35 19.26 5.11
C LYS A 180 -13.58 18.40 4.82
N LYS A 181 -14.40 18.16 5.85
CA LYS A 181 -15.75 17.64 5.60
C LYS A 181 -16.54 18.69 4.80
N PRO A 182 -17.43 18.25 3.89
CA PRO A 182 -18.48 19.14 3.41
C PRO A 182 -19.19 19.71 4.64
N GLU A 183 -19.30 21.03 4.73
CA GLU A 183 -20.11 21.65 5.78
C GLU A 183 -21.53 21.09 5.65
N GLU A 184 -22.04 20.48 6.72
CA GLU A 184 -23.43 20.03 6.79
C GLU A 184 -24.30 21.29 6.79
N GLY A 185 -24.68 21.75 5.59
CA GLY A 185 -25.64 22.83 5.37
C GLY A 185 -25.32 24.12 6.12
N GLU A 186 -24.59 25.03 5.47
CA GLU A 186 -24.95 26.44 5.67
C GLU A 186 -26.37 26.60 5.12
N ASP A 187 -27.35 26.58 6.03
CA ASP A 187 -28.65 27.18 5.79
C ASP A 187 -28.36 28.60 5.28
N LEU A 188 -28.60 28.81 3.98
CA LEU A 188 -28.74 30.13 3.40
C LEU A 188 -30.02 30.75 3.97
N THR A 189 -30.03 31.08 5.26
CA THR A 189 -30.86 32.15 5.77
C THR A 189 -30.10 33.44 5.51
N ASP A 190 -30.06 33.84 4.24
CA ASP A 190 -29.95 35.26 3.94
C ASP A 190 -31.29 35.87 4.39
N GLU A 191 -31.25 36.41 5.61
CA GLU A 191 -32.27 37.28 6.16
C GLU A 191 -32.57 38.38 5.13
N GLU A 192 -33.80 38.37 4.61
CA GLU A 192 -34.44 39.58 4.10
C GLU A 192 -34.53 40.57 5.28
N GLU A 193 -33.58 41.49 5.39
CA GLU A 193 -33.73 42.70 6.18
C GLU A 193 -33.76 43.93 5.26
N GLU A 194 -35.00 44.42 5.13
CA GLU A 194 -35.55 45.75 4.78
C GLU A 194 -34.64 46.87 4.25
#